data_AF-A0A1H6MR40-F1
#
_entry.id   AF-A0A1H6MR40-F1
#
_cell.length_a   1.000
_cell.length_b   1.000
_cell.length_c   1.000
_cell.angle_alpha   90.00
_cell.angle_beta   90.00
_cell.angle_gamma   90.00
#
_symmetry.space_group_name_H-M   'P 1'
#
loop_
_entity.id
_entity.type
_entity.pdbx_description
1 polymer ?
#
loop_
_entity_poly.entity_id
_entity_poly.type
_entity_poly.pdbx_seq_one_letter_code
_entity_poly.pdbx_strand_id
1 'polypeptide(L)'
;MKHFYTVILIFLSICSSAQKKYEPEQIKWNGTIYPYRYHHLEQYFRYYPNKRPVPNIDTTIINRNYLAVFEVKENKFYLNDIFIKGKNKAKDLSVLNELNEKNEPMFLNWINGLFDIGTGNETFNKNDSLSPIYDNYIVFEVKKGVVGRIENFTYNEFKLFKDYQYKRFKNTPEYPRLYRRLIYNGMTEFEATSHIYNFILFYSKSNFLKER
;
A
#
# COMPACT_ATOMS: atom_id res chain seq x y z
N MET A 1 42.40 26.70 18.61
CA MET A 1 41.94 25.36 18.19
C MET A 1 40.60 24.91 18.77
N LYS A 2 40.09 25.46 19.89
CA LYS A 2 38.77 25.07 20.47
C LYS A 2 37.55 25.65 19.73
N HIS A 3 37.70 26.79 19.03
CA HIS A 3 36.59 27.45 18.32
C HIS A 3 36.32 26.89 16.91
N PHE A 4 37.19 26.03 16.38
CA PHE A 4 37.00 25.43 15.04
C PHE A 4 36.04 24.23 15.10
N TYR A 5 36.06 23.48 16.21
CA TYR A 5 35.16 22.34 16.43
C TYR A 5 33.69 22.77 16.64
N THR A 6 33.46 23.95 17.23
CA THR A 6 32.10 24.46 17.46
C THR A 6 31.39 24.86 16.16
N VAL A 7 32.13 25.35 15.17
CA VAL A 7 31.57 25.71 13.85
C VAL A 7 31.21 24.47 13.03
N ILE A 8 32.02 23.40 13.12
CA ILE A 8 31.74 22.12 12.45
C ILE A 8 30.50 21.42 13.04
N LEU A 9 30.28 21.53 14.35
CA LEU A 9 29.10 20.94 15.02
C LEU A 9 27.77 21.66 14.69
N ILE A 10 27.83 22.93 14.32
CA ILE A 10 26.65 23.71 13.87
C ILE A 10 26.34 23.44 12.38
N PHE A 11 27.35 23.06 11.58
CA PHE A 11 27.15 22.70 10.17
C PHE A 11 26.54 21.29 9.99
N LEU A 12 26.77 20.39 10.94
CA LEU A 12 26.20 19.03 10.93
C LEU A 12 24.71 18.98 11.27
N SER A 13 24.15 20.04 11.87
CA SER A 13 22.73 20.09 12.30
C SER A 13 21.77 20.65 11.25
N ILE A 14 22.23 21.01 10.04
CA ILE A 14 21.38 21.58 8.98
C ILE A 14 21.11 20.56 7.84
N CYS A 15 21.55 19.31 7.96
CA CYS A 15 21.00 18.22 7.13
C CYS A 15 19.60 17.83 7.63
N SER A 16 18.66 18.76 7.54
CA SER A 16 17.24 18.44 7.47
C SER A 16 17.02 17.77 6.12
N SER A 17 17.34 16.48 6.01
CA SER A 17 16.97 15.66 4.88
C SER A 17 15.47 15.82 4.68
N ALA A 18 15.06 16.47 3.60
CA ALA A 18 13.66 16.63 3.23
C ALA A 18 13.08 15.24 3.00
N GLN A 19 12.51 14.64 4.04
CA GLN A 19 11.92 13.32 3.94
C GLN A 19 10.69 13.44 3.05
N LYS A 20 10.74 12.79 1.89
CA LYS A 20 9.65 12.79 0.92
C LYS A 20 8.42 12.20 1.62
N LYS A 21 7.35 13.00 1.74
CA LYS A 21 6.09 12.57 2.34
C LYS A 21 5.54 11.40 1.52
N TYR A 22 5.08 10.35 2.21
CA TYR A 22 4.41 9.24 1.55
C TYR A 22 3.11 9.73 0.90
N GLU A 23 2.99 9.46 -0.39
CA GLU A 23 1.80 9.70 -1.19
C GLU A 23 1.15 8.34 -1.48
N PRO A 24 -0.12 8.10 -1.07
CA PRO A 24 -0.82 6.86 -1.40
C PRO A 24 -1.13 6.78 -2.89
N GLU A 25 -1.34 5.58 -3.39
CA GLU A 25 -1.97 5.37 -4.70
C GLU A 25 -3.44 5.82 -4.62
N GLN A 26 -4.16 5.82 -5.74
CA GLN A 26 -5.56 6.25 -5.76
C GLN A 26 -6.45 5.10 -6.21
N ILE A 27 -7.66 5.05 -5.68
CA ILE A 27 -8.70 4.13 -6.15
C ILE A 27 -10.02 4.88 -6.30
N LYS A 28 -10.64 4.71 -7.46
CA LYS A 28 -11.98 5.21 -7.73
C LYS A 28 -13.01 4.14 -7.41
N TRP A 29 -13.97 4.50 -6.56
CA TRP A 29 -15.09 3.66 -6.16
C TRP A 29 -16.38 4.49 -6.16
N ASN A 30 -17.41 4.03 -6.86
CA ASN A 30 -18.70 4.73 -7.02
C ASN A 30 -18.55 6.22 -7.42
N GLY A 31 -17.58 6.52 -8.30
CA GLY A 31 -17.33 7.89 -8.78
C GLY A 31 -16.46 8.76 -7.87
N THR A 32 -16.17 8.33 -6.65
CA THR A 32 -15.32 9.05 -5.69
C THR A 32 -13.90 8.47 -5.68
N ILE A 33 -12.89 9.34 -5.56
CA ILE A 33 -11.47 8.95 -5.47
C ILE A 33 -11.06 8.87 -4.00
N TYR A 34 -10.44 7.77 -3.62
CA TYR A 34 -9.94 7.51 -2.27
C TYR A 34 -8.43 7.26 -2.28
N PRO A 35 -7.72 7.61 -1.19
CA PRO A 35 -6.39 7.07 -0.93
C PRO A 35 -6.39 5.55 -0.93
N TYR A 36 -5.45 4.96 -1.66
CA TYR A 36 -5.26 3.52 -1.76
C TYR A 36 -3.84 3.13 -1.37
N ARG A 37 -3.72 2.26 -0.37
CA ARG A 37 -2.43 1.92 0.27
C ARG A 37 -1.97 0.49 -0.04
N TYR A 38 -2.47 -0.09 -1.13
CA TYR A 38 -2.06 -1.39 -1.63
C TYR A 38 -1.32 -1.25 -2.95
N HIS A 39 -0.08 -1.73 -2.98
CA HIS A 39 0.86 -1.51 -4.08
C HIS A 39 0.90 -2.69 -5.06
N HIS A 40 -0.21 -2.94 -5.76
CA HIS A 40 -0.34 -4.12 -6.62
C HIS A 40 0.65 -4.14 -7.78
N LEU A 41 1.02 -2.97 -8.29
CA LEU A 41 1.98 -2.87 -9.39
C LEU A 41 3.41 -3.21 -8.96
N GLU A 42 3.77 -3.02 -7.70
CA GLU A 42 5.10 -3.46 -7.22
C GLU A 42 5.24 -4.99 -7.28
N GLN A 43 4.15 -5.74 -7.07
CA GLN A 43 4.17 -7.19 -7.32
C GLN A 43 4.30 -7.49 -8.82
N TYR A 44 3.57 -6.78 -9.68
CA TYR A 44 3.62 -6.97 -11.13
C TYR A 44 5.03 -6.69 -11.69
N PHE A 45 5.66 -5.58 -11.31
CA PHE A 45 6.98 -5.20 -11.79
C PHE A 45 8.11 -6.11 -11.30
N ARG A 46 7.92 -6.87 -10.21
CA ARG A 46 8.87 -7.91 -9.82
C ARG A 46 8.93 -9.06 -10.82
N TYR A 47 7.79 -9.39 -11.45
CA TYR A 47 7.71 -10.42 -12.49
C TYR A 47 7.98 -9.86 -13.89
N TYR A 48 7.66 -8.59 -14.13
CA TYR A 48 7.82 -7.90 -15.41
C TYR A 48 8.61 -6.59 -15.23
N PRO A 49 9.91 -6.66 -14.89
CA PRO A 49 10.71 -5.46 -14.56
C PRO A 49 10.86 -4.48 -15.72
N ASN A 50 10.85 -4.98 -16.97
CA ASN A 50 10.89 -4.18 -18.19
C ASN A 50 9.62 -3.36 -18.44
N LYS A 51 8.50 -3.67 -17.77
CA LYS A 51 7.24 -2.91 -17.86
C LYS A 51 7.14 -1.79 -16.82
N ARG A 52 8.14 -1.61 -15.96
CA ARG A 52 8.17 -0.52 -14.98
C ARG A 52 8.51 0.80 -15.68
N PRO A 53 7.67 1.85 -15.59
CA PRO A 53 7.88 3.09 -16.34
C PRO A 53 9.00 3.98 -15.78
N VAL A 54 9.43 3.73 -14.55
CA VAL A 54 10.47 4.51 -13.87
C VAL A 54 11.48 3.58 -13.19
N PRO A 55 12.78 3.93 -13.19
CA PRO A 55 13.78 3.19 -12.45
C PRO A 55 13.39 3.06 -10.98
N ASN A 56 13.58 1.86 -10.43
CA ASN A 56 13.41 1.65 -9.00
C ASN A 56 14.66 2.15 -8.27
N ILE A 57 14.54 3.26 -7.52
CA ILE A 57 15.69 3.87 -6.84
C ILE A 57 16.10 3.04 -5.61
N ASP A 58 15.11 2.51 -4.88
CA ASP A 58 15.33 1.64 -3.72
C ASP A 58 14.12 0.70 -3.52
N THR A 59 14.08 -0.05 -2.43
CA THR A 59 12.98 -0.98 -2.13
C THR A 59 11.80 -0.32 -1.40
N THR A 60 11.84 0.99 -1.17
CA THR A 60 10.84 1.73 -0.40
C THR A 60 9.74 2.26 -1.29
N ILE A 61 8.52 2.22 -0.78
CA ILE A 61 7.36 2.68 -1.55
C ILE A 61 7.31 4.20 -1.77
N ILE A 62 8.04 4.95 -0.96
CA ILE A 62 8.15 6.42 -1.03
C ILE A 62 8.92 6.85 -2.28
N ASN A 63 9.85 6.01 -2.74
CA ASN A 63 10.72 6.28 -3.88
C ASN A 63 10.32 5.51 -5.13
N ARG A 64 9.07 5.00 -5.19
CA ARG A 64 8.52 4.30 -6.36
C ARG A 64 8.44 5.17 -7.62
N ASN A 65 8.35 6.49 -7.46
CA ASN A 65 8.33 7.53 -8.51
C ASN A 65 7.21 7.44 -9.57
N TYR A 66 6.13 6.74 -9.26
CA TYR A 66 4.89 6.76 -10.02
C TYR A 66 3.68 6.87 -9.08
N LEU A 67 2.53 7.27 -9.62
CA LEU A 67 1.23 7.24 -8.96
C LEU A 67 0.28 6.35 -9.77
N ALA A 68 -0.16 5.23 -9.18
CA ALA A 68 -1.15 4.36 -9.80
C ALA A 68 -2.57 4.81 -9.43
N VAL A 69 -3.47 4.78 -10.40
CA VAL A 69 -4.89 5.08 -10.23
C VAL A 69 -5.69 3.84 -10.61
N PHE A 70 -6.31 3.23 -9.61
CA PHE A 70 -7.17 2.07 -9.76
C PHE A 70 -8.63 2.48 -9.86
N GLU A 71 -9.45 1.59 -10.39
CA GLU A 71 -10.91 1.72 -10.36
C GLU A 71 -11.53 0.36 -10.11
N VAL A 72 -12.54 0.33 -9.23
CA VAL A 72 -13.46 -0.80 -9.16
C VAL A 72 -14.71 -0.43 -9.92
N LYS A 73 -14.93 -1.10 -11.05
CA LYS A 73 -16.07 -0.88 -11.95
C LYS A 73 -16.62 -2.22 -12.40
N GLU A 74 -17.95 -2.37 -12.42
CA GLU A 74 -18.63 -3.61 -12.85
C GLU A 74 -18.07 -4.87 -12.16
N ASN A 75 -17.88 -4.78 -10.84
CA ASN A 75 -17.31 -5.85 -10.00
C ASN A 75 -15.92 -6.34 -10.45
N LYS A 76 -15.14 -5.49 -11.11
CA LYS A 76 -13.79 -5.81 -11.57
C LYS A 76 -12.82 -4.71 -11.14
N PHE A 77 -11.61 -5.14 -10.82
CA PHE A 77 -10.49 -4.29 -10.41
C PHE A 77 -9.62 -3.95 -11.62
N TYR A 78 -9.48 -2.66 -11.90
CA TYR A 78 -8.69 -2.17 -13.02
C TYR A 78 -7.60 -1.21 -12.54
N LEU A 79 -6.50 -1.18 -13.28
CA LEU A 79 -5.62 -0.02 -13.34
C LEU A 79 -6.16 0.91 -14.42
N ASN A 80 -6.67 2.07 -14.02
CA ASN A 80 -7.22 3.07 -14.92
C ASN A 80 -6.13 3.97 -15.50
N ASP A 81 -5.10 4.29 -14.71
CA ASP A 81 -3.95 5.04 -15.19
C ASP A 81 -2.71 4.84 -14.29
N ILE A 82 -1.55 5.21 -14.79
CA ILE A 82 -0.31 5.33 -14.06
C ILE A 82 0.41 6.61 -14.48
N PHE A 83 0.76 7.43 -13.50
CA PHE A 83 1.38 8.73 -13.71
C PHE A 83 2.83 8.76 -13.24
N ILE A 84 3.69 9.46 -13.97
CA ILE A 84 5.06 9.77 -13.55
C ILE A 84 5.28 11.27 -13.53
N LYS A 85 6.17 11.76 -12.65
CA LYS A 85 6.51 13.18 -12.60
C LYS A 85 7.23 13.61 -13.87
N GLY A 86 6.74 14.67 -14.51
CA GLY A 86 7.40 15.25 -15.69
C GLY A 86 8.80 15.80 -15.35
N LYS A 87 9.75 15.66 -16.29
CA LYS A 87 11.17 16.06 -16.13
C LYS A 87 11.38 17.53 -15.72
N ASN A 88 10.43 18.43 -16.02
CA ASN A 88 10.55 19.88 -15.80
C ASN A 88 9.49 20.47 -14.84
N LYS A 89 9.02 19.72 -13.84
CA LYS A 89 7.88 20.10 -12.96
C LYS A 89 6.56 20.39 -13.72
N ALA A 90 6.51 20.05 -15.01
CA ALA A 90 5.28 20.01 -15.78
C ALA A 90 4.39 18.87 -15.29
N LYS A 91 3.08 19.02 -15.55
CA LYS A 91 1.98 18.10 -15.22
C LYS A 91 2.40 16.63 -15.30
N ASP A 92 1.86 15.84 -14.39
CA ASP A 92 2.05 14.39 -14.36
C ASP A 92 1.72 13.76 -15.73
N LEU A 93 2.60 12.86 -16.19
CA LEU A 93 2.50 12.20 -17.49
C LEU A 93 1.87 10.82 -17.31
N SER A 94 0.77 10.56 -18.01
CA SER A 94 0.19 9.21 -18.10
C SER A 94 1.11 8.32 -18.93
N VAL A 95 1.42 7.14 -18.39
CA VAL A 95 2.30 6.13 -18.99
C VAL A 95 1.65 4.76 -19.05
N LEU A 96 0.31 4.70 -18.98
CA LEU A 96 -0.43 3.43 -19.04
C LEU A 96 -0.11 2.62 -20.30
N ASN A 97 0.00 3.31 -21.44
CA ASN A 97 0.34 2.70 -22.73
C ASN A 97 1.65 1.91 -22.69
N GLU A 98 2.62 2.35 -21.89
CA GLU A 98 3.91 1.66 -21.77
C GLU A 98 3.75 0.29 -21.10
N LEU A 99 2.72 0.11 -20.27
CA LEU A 99 2.46 -1.14 -19.56
C LEU A 99 1.69 -2.14 -20.43
N ASN A 100 0.59 -1.72 -21.04
CA ASN A 100 -0.38 -2.61 -21.70
C ASN A 100 -0.48 -2.42 -23.22
N GLU A 101 0.34 -1.55 -23.81
CA GLU A 101 0.36 -1.23 -25.26
C GLU A 101 -0.98 -0.64 -25.76
N LYS A 102 -1.82 -0.16 -24.83
CA LYS A 102 -3.15 0.41 -25.10
C LYS A 102 -3.43 1.59 -24.17
N ASN A 103 -4.21 2.56 -24.62
CA ASN A 103 -4.71 3.62 -23.73
C ASN A 103 -6.04 3.24 -23.07
N GLU A 104 -6.15 2.00 -22.58
CA GLU A 104 -7.38 1.44 -21.99
C GLU A 104 -7.11 0.90 -20.58
N PRO A 105 -8.11 0.95 -19.67
CA PRO A 105 -7.96 0.38 -18.33
C PRO A 105 -7.53 -1.09 -18.35
N MET A 106 -6.50 -1.43 -17.59
CA MET A 106 -5.93 -2.77 -17.53
C MET A 106 -6.61 -3.59 -16.45
N PHE A 107 -7.26 -4.70 -16.83
CA PHE A 107 -7.87 -5.62 -15.87
C PHE A 107 -6.80 -6.36 -15.06
N LEU A 108 -6.91 -6.31 -13.73
CA LEU A 108 -5.87 -6.82 -12.83
C LEU A 108 -6.21 -8.24 -12.35
N ASN A 109 -6.21 -9.19 -13.29
CA ASN A 109 -6.64 -10.57 -13.06
C ASN A 109 -5.75 -11.37 -12.08
N TRP A 110 -4.57 -10.86 -11.71
CA TRP A 110 -3.65 -11.49 -10.76
C TRP A 110 -3.95 -11.12 -9.31
N ILE A 111 -4.78 -10.11 -9.07
CA ILE A 111 -5.04 -9.62 -7.72
C ILE A 111 -6.02 -10.56 -7.00
N ASN A 112 -5.63 -10.98 -5.80
CA ASN A 112 -6.44 -11.81 -4.91
C ASN A 112 -6.27 -11.31 -3.48
N GLY A 113 -7.35 -11.25 -2.71
CA GLY A 113 -7.30 -10.89 -1.29
C GLY A 113 -8.46 -10.06 -0.77
N LEU A 114 -8.23 -9.50 0.42
CA LEU A 114 -9.06 -8.48 1.02
C LEU A 114 -8.34 -7.14 0.92
N PHE A 115 -9.04 -6.11 0.47
CA PHE A 115 -8.50 -4.75 0.36
C PHE A 115 -9.49 -3.76 0.94
N ASP A 116 -9.00 -2.83 1.74
CA ASP A 116 -9.82 -1.78 2.33
C ASP A 116 -9.57 -0.41 1.69
N ILE A 117 -10.59 0.43 1.75
CA ILE A 117 -10.50 1.88 1.57
C ILE A 117 -11.12 2.55 2.79
N GLY A 118 -10.45 3.58 3.30
CA GLY A 118 -10.96 4.40 4.40
C GLY A 118 -11.89 5.50 3.91
N THR A 119 -12.95 5.78 4.65
CA THR A 119 -13.92 6.84 4.36
C THR A 119 -14.23 7.66 5.63
N GLY A 120 -14.62 8.93 5.43
CA GLY A 120 -14.79 9.88 6.54
C GLY A 120 -13.50 10.63 6.87
N ASN A 121 -13.34 11.04 8.13
CA ASN A 121 -12.19 11.81 8.58
C ASN A 121 -10.92 10.97 8.59
N GLU A 122 -9.83 11.49 8.01
CA GLU A 122 -8.51 10.88 8.11
C GLU A 122 -7.77 11.44 9.33
N THR A 123 -7.35 10.55 10.22
CA THR A 123 -6.55 10.91 11.40
C THR A 123 -5.29 10.06 11.47
N PHE A 124 -4.26 10.56 12.13
CA PHE A 124 -2.98 9.88 12.29
C PHE A 124 -2.64 9.80 13.78
N ASN A 125 -2.04 8.69 14.20
CA ASN A 125 -1.44 8.64 15.53
C ASN A 125 -0.26 9.63 15.57
N LYS A 126 0.00 10.23 16.73
CA LYS A 126 1.01 11.29 16.91
C LYS A 126 2.39 10.96 16.29
N ASN A 127 2.77 9.68 16.28
CA ASN A 127 4.06 9.20 15.80
C ASN A 127 3.97 8.29 14.56
N ASP A 128 2.81 8.16 13.91
CA ASP A 128 2.63 7.34 12.70
C ASP A 128 2.00 8.19 11.59
N SER A 129 2.78 8.49 10.56
CA SER A 129 2.34 9.25 9.37
C SER A 129 1.98 8.36 8.17
N LEU A 130 2.08 7.04 8.32
CA LEU A 130 1.93 6.07 7.23
C LEU A 130 0.62 5.28 7.33
N SER A 131 0.12 5.06 8.54
CA SER A 131 -1.09 4.26 8.80
C SER A 131 -2.21 5.14 9.36
N PRO A 132 -3.01 5.80 8.50
CA PRO A 132 -4.15 6.59 8.96
C PRO A 132 -5.25 5.70 9.57
N ILE A 133 -6.03 6.33 10.43
CA ILE A 133 -7.29 5.83 10.97
C ILE A 133 -8.43 6.65 10.34
N TYR A 134 -9.46 5.95 9.89
CA TYR A 134 -10.66 6.55 9.31
C TYR A 134 -11.89 6.21 10.14
N ASP A 135 -12.95 7.01 10.00
CA ASP A 135 -14.22 6.78 10.69
C ASP A 135 -14.87 5.47 10.24
N ASN A 136 -14.82 5.19 8.93
CA ASN A 136 -15.42 4.01 8.31
C ASN A 136 -14.49 3.40 7.25
N TYR A 137 -14.77 2.17 6.88
CA TYR A 137 -13.99 1.38 5.92
C TYR A 137 -14.92 0.61 4.99
N ILE A 138 -14.52 0.49 3.74
CA ILE A 138 -15.14 -0.40 2.75
C ILE A 138 -14.12 -1.48 2.42
N VAL A 139 -14.49 -2.74 2.57
CA VAL A 139 -13.61 -3.88 2.32
C VAL A 139 -14.10 -4.67 1.11
N PHE A 140 -13.22 -4.88 0.15
CA PHE A 140 -13.43 -5.66 -1.05
C PHE A 140 -12.83 -7.05 -0.89
N GLU A 141 -13.63 -8.09 -1.12
CA GLU A 141 -13.17 -9.45 -1.37
C GLU A 141 -12.93 -9.61 -2.87
N VAL A 142 -11.67 -9.85 -3.25
CA VAL A 142 -11.25 -9.91 -4.66
C VAL A 142 -10.64 -11.27 -4.98
N LYS A 143 -11.12 -11.90 -6.05
CA LYS A 143 -10.60 -13.16 -6.59
C LYS A 143 -10.33 -12.99 -8.07
N LYS A 144 -9.06 -13.13 -8.46
CA LYS A 144 -8.57 -12.95 -9.84
C LYS A 144 -9.06 -11.63 -10.47
N GLY A 145 -8.94 -10.54 -9.72
CA GLY A 145 -9.40 -9.21 -10.12
C GLY A 145 -10.93 -9.01 -10.09
N VAL A 146 -11.73 -10.04 -9.82
CA VAL A 146 -13.19 -9.92 -9.68
C VAL A 146 -13.54 -9.66 -8.23
N VAL A 147 -14.32 -8.60 -8.00
CA VAL A 147 -14.86 -8.23 -6.69
C VAL A 147 -16.11 -9.07 -6.42
N GLY A 148 -16.07 -9.90 -5.39
CA GLY A 148 -17.17 -10.76 -5.01
C GLY A 148 -18.07 -10.14 -3.94
N ARG A 149 -17.49 -9.89 -2.77
CA ARG A 149 -18.19 -9.31 -1.61
C ARG A 149 -17.64 -7.93 -1.31
N ILE A 150 -18.53 -7.03 -0.93
CA ILE A 150 -18.19 -5.69 -0.47
C ILE A 150 -18.89 -5.51 0.87
N GLU A 151 -18.13 -5.18 1.90
CA GLU A 151 -18.64 -4.97 3.25
C GLU A 151 -18.25 -3.57 3.73
N ASN A 152 -19.16 -2.93 4.46
CA ASN A 152 -18.91 -1.63 5.08
C ASN A 152 -18.75 -1.84 6.58
N PHE A 153 -17.81 -1.12 7.18
CA PHE A 153 -17.50 -1.20 8.59
C PHE A 153 -17.33 0.20 9.16
N THR A 154 -17.82 0.43 10.38
CA THR A 154 -17.28 1.48 11.24
C THR A 154 -15.85 1.12 11.67
N TYR A 155 -15.08 2.08 12.18
CA TYR A 155 -13.74 1.81 12.73
C TYR A 155 -13.72 0.64 13.73
N ASN A 156 -14.68 0.60 14.65
CA ASN A 156 -14.73 -0.44 15.69
C ASN A 156 -15.04 -1.82 15.10
N GLU A 157 -15.97 -1.91 14.15
CA GLU A 157 -16.28 -3.18 13.48
C GLU A 157 -15.11 -3.63 12.61
N PHE A 158 -14.42 -2.71 11.93
CA PHE A 158 -13.24 -3.01 11.14
C PHE A 158 -12.10 -3.55 12.01
N LYS A 159 -11.89 -2.96 13.20
CA LYS A 159 -10.93 -3.47 14.18
C LYS A 159 -11.28 -4.89 14.62
N LEU A 160 -12.53 -5.15 15.00
CA LEU A 160 -12.99 -6.50 15.37
C LEU A 160 -12.82 -7.50 14.22
N PHE A 161 -13.10 -7.07 12.99
CA PHE A 161 -12.85 -7.86 11.79
C PHE A 161 -11.37 -8.21 11.70
N LYS A 162 -10.45 -7.23 11.77
CA LYS A 162 -8.99 -7.47 11.76
C LYS A 162 -8.53 -8.40 12.88
N ASP A 163 -9.07 -8.27 14.08
CA ASP A 163 -8.77 -9.18 15.21
C ASP A 163 -9.15 -10.62 14.87
N TYR A 164 -10.32 -10.83 14.27
CA TYR A 164 -10.75 -12.15 13.79
C TYR A 164 -9.83 -12.69 12.69
N GLN A 165 -9.45 -11.85 11.72
CA GLN A 165 -8.50 -12.24 10.66
C GLN A 165 -7.15 -12.66 11.27
N TYR A 166 -6.66 -11.89 12.23
CA TYR A 166 -5.37 -12.07 12.87
C TYR A 166 -5.35 -13.37 13.67
N LYS A 167 -6.39 -13.64 14.45
CA LYS A 167 -6.55 -14.89 15.20
C LYS A 167 -6.54 -16.11 14.27
N ARG A 168 -7.26 -16.04 13.14
CA ARG A 168 -7.28 -17.13 12.15
C ARG A 168 -5.91 -17.34 11.52
N PHE A 169 -5.25 -16.27 11.06
CA PHE A 169 -3.94 -16.35 10.43
C PHE A 169 -2.88 -16.90 11.37
N LYS A 170 -2.93 -16.53 12.66
CA LYS A 170 -2.00 -17.06 13.68
C LYS A 170 -2.02 -18.58 13.80
N ASN A 171 -3.15 -19.21 13.47
CA ASN A 171 -3.31 -20.67 13.51
C ASN A 171 -2.85 -21.37 12.23
N THR A 172 -2.32 -20.66 11.23
CA THR A 172 -1.86 -21.27 9.98
C THR A 172 -0.33 -21.45 9.96
N PRO A 173 0.20 -22.40 9.17
CA PRO A 173 1.65 -22.62 9.05
C PRO A 173 2.44 -21.42 8.51
N GLU A 174 1.78 -20.48 7.83
CA GLU A 174 2.39 -19.28 7.26
C GLU A 174 2.78 -18.27 8.32
N TYR A 175 2.01 -18.15 9.41
CA TYR A 175 2.28 -17.19 10.49
C TYR A 175 3.67 -17.37 11.11
N PRO A 176 4.06 -18.55 11.64
CA PRO A 176 5.39 -18.71 12.25
C PRO A 176 6.53 -18.49 11.24
N ARG A 177 6.33 -18.78 9.95
CA ARG A 177 7.32 -18.51 8.89
C ARG A 177 7.50 -17.01 8.67
N LEU A 178 6.40 -16.28 8.55
CA LEU A 178 6.41 -14.83 8.39
C LEU A 178 7.02 -14.14 9.62
N TYR A 179 6.56 -14.52 10.81
CA TYR A 179 7.03 -13.98 12.08
C TYR A 179 8.55 -14.11 12.21
N ARG A 180 9.10 -15.33 12.05
CA ARG A 180 10.55 -15.56 12.11
C ARG A 180 11.32 -14.77 11.07
N ARG A 181 10.80 -14.64 9.84
CA ARG A 181 11.44 -13.85 8.78
C ARG A 181 11.51 -12.37 9.15
N LEU A 182 10.46 -11.81 9.76
CA LEU A 182 10.46 -10.41 10.19
C LEU A 182 11.49 -10.16 11.30
N ILE A 183 11.59 -11.07 12.28
CA ILE A 183 12.61 -11.02 13.34
C ILE A 183 14.02 -11.14 12.76
N TYR A 184 14.24 -12.09 11.86
CA TYR A 184 15.53 -12.27 11.18
C TYR A 184 15.96 -11.01 10.42
N ASN A 185 15.00 -10.27 9.86
CA ASN A 185 15.24 -9.00 9.16
C ASN A 185 15.40 -7.80 10.11
N GLY A 186 15.49 -8.01 11.43
CA GLY A 186 15.85 -6.99 12.41
C GLY A 186 14.68 -6.36 13.17
N MET A 187 13.45 -6.84 13.01
CA MET A 187 12.32 -6.40 13.85
C MET A 187 12.38 -7.05 15.23
N THR A 188 11.95 -6.32 16.26
CA THR A 188 11.61 -6.89 17.58
C THR A 188 10.33 -7.73 17.50
N GLU A 189 10.08 -8.56 18.51
CA GLU A 189 8.86 -9.37 18.62
C GLU A 189 7.57 -8.53 18.56
N PHE A 190 7.61 -7.37 19.22
CA PHE A 190 6.50 -6.42 19.26
C PHE A 190 6.27 -5.78 17.88
N GLU A 191 7.33 -5.33 17.22
CA GLU A 191 7.24 -4.76 15.86
C GLU A 191 6.75 -5.79 14.84
N ALA A 192 7.27 -7.02 14.88
CA ALA A 192 6.84 -8.08 13.98
C ALA A 192 5.36 -8.41 14.17
N THR A 193 4.90 -8.54 15.41
CA THR A 193 3.48 -8.79 15.74
C THR A 193 2.60 -7.65 15.26
N SER A 194 2.99 -6.41 15.54
CA SER A 194 2.25 -5.20 15.15
C SER A 194 2.20 -5.05 13.63
N HIS A 195 3.30 -5.33 12.94
CA HIS A 195 3.37 -5.35 11.48
C HIS A 195 2.40 -6.37 10.89
N ILE A 196 2.40 -7.62 11.37
CA ILE A 196 1.48 -8.65 10.87
C ILE A 196 0.02 -8.24 11.09
N TYR A 197 -0.31 -7.69 12.26
CA TYR A 197 -1.67 -7.22 12.57
C TYR A 197 -2.08 -6.06 11.66
N ASN A 198 -1.20 -5.06 11.49
CA ASN A 198 -1.47 -3.89 10.67
C ASN A 198 -1.78 -4.29 9.22
N PHE A 199 -1.00 -5.23 8.67
CA PHE A 199 -1.14 -5.75 7.31
C PHE A 199 -1.93 -7.06 7.24
N ILE A 200 -2.81 -7.35 8.20
CA ILE A 200 -3.46 -8.66 8.28
C ILE A 200 -4.32 -9.00 7.06
N LEU A 201 -4.98 -8.01 6.45
CA LEU A 201 -5.75 -8.22 5.21
C LEU A 201 -4.85 -8.68 4.05
N PHE A 202 -3.60 -8.21 4.03
CA PHE A 202 -2.60 -8.66 3.05
C PHE A 202 -2.05 -10.05 3.37
N TYR A 203 -1.85 -10.41 4.64
CA TYR A 203 -1.27 -11.71 4.99
C TYR A 203 -2.26 -12.85 4.98
N SER A 204 -3.53 -12.53 5.18
CA SER A 204 -4.56 -13.53 5.37
C SER A 204 -5.33 -13.87 4.08
N LYS A 205 -4.86 -13.37 2.93
CA LYS A 205 -5.46 -13.52 1.58
C LYS A 205 -5.91 -14.93 1.21
N SER A 206 -5.20 -15.98 1.62
CA SER A 206 -5.51 -17.38 1.30
C SER A 206 -6.64 -17.98 2.14
N ASN A 207 -6.95 -17.39 3.30
CA ASN A 207 -7.84 -17.97 4.30
C ASN A 207 -9.29 -17.43 4.23
N PHE A 208 -9.59 -16.57 3.25
CA PHE A 208 -10.84 -15.80 3.18
C PHE A 208 -11.83 -16.17 2.09
N LEU A 209 -11.42 -16.98 1.13
CA LEU A 209 -12.41 -17.58 0.25
C LEU A 209 -13.07 -18.68 1.08
N LYS A 210 -14.28 -18.41 1.62
CA LYS A 210 -15.17 -19.52 1.97
C LYS A 210 -15.22 -20.38 0.71
N GLU A 211 -14.77 -21.63 0.81
CA GLU A 211 -15.16 -22.64 -0.17
C GLU A 211 -16.69 -22.62 -0.15
N ARG A 212 -17.29 -22.24 -1.28
CA ARG A 212 -18.72 -22.37 -1.49
C ARG A 212 -19.02 -23.82 -1.80
#